data_AF-K1T9T8-F1
#
_entry.id   AF-K1T9T8-F1
#
_cell.length_a   1.000
_cell.length_b   1.000
_cell.length_c   1.000
_cell.angle_alpha   90.00
_cell.angle_beta   90.00
_cell.angle_gamma   90.00
#
_symmetry.space_group_name_H-M   'P 1'
#
loop_
_entity.id
_entity.type
_entity.pdbx_description
1 polymer ?
#
loop_
_entity_poly.entity_id
_entity_poly.type
_entity_poly.pdbx_seq_one_letter_code
_entity_poly.pdbx_strand_id
1 'polypeptide(L)'
;TNVELGDWMVETGEFDILVGSSSRDIKLTASMTVESTVTASIPDYRKTAPNYYNNVANITRDDFAAVYGELPNPEIDKNKKIDLYCCLNDARHTKWGGKLCRLIEKIMSGMGSDANGDGKMLAAMATQIPVRNFISMSMGAFSPKQAEGLLKMLNDDESSFVGFNTIFWRLGGTLARLPKLLKSI
;
A
#
# COMPACT_ATOMS: atom_id res chain seq x y z
N THR A 1 -15.01 10.61 14.14
CA THR A 1 -13.94 11.17 14.99
C THR A 1 -13.92 12.67 14.83
N ASN A 2 -13.81 13.42 15.93
CA ASN A 2 -13.60 14.86 15.87
C ASN A 2 -12.09 15.11 15.81
N VAL A 3 -11.61 15.68 14.70
CA VAL A 3 -10.18 15.85 14.42
C VAL A 3 -9.55 16.89 15.36
N GLU A 4 -10.31 17.88 15.81
CA GLU A 4 -9.83 18.88 16.78
C GLU A 4 -9.65 18.28 18.19
N LEU A 5 -10.51 17.32 18.57
CA LEU A 5 -10.40 16.58 19.83
C LEU A 5 -9.37 15.44 19.76
N GLY A 6 -9.09 14.92 18.57
CA GLY A 6 -8.30 13.69 18.40
C GLY A 6 -8.99 12.44 18.93
N ASP A 7 -10.32 12.45 19.11
CA ASP A 7 -11.08 11.37 19.73
C ASP A 7 -12.47 11.18 19.10
N TRP A 8 -13.15 10.09 19.46
CA TRP A 8 -14.54 9.86 19.16
C TRP A 8 -15.43 10.78 19.99
N MET A 9 -16.40 11.39 19.32
CA MET A 9 -17.39 12.27 19.92
C MET A 9 -18.74 11.97 19.29
N VAL A 10 -19.79 11.95 20.10
CA VAL A 10 -21.18 11.95 19.64
C VAL A 10 -21.71 13.37 19.79
N GLU A 11 -22.34 13.91 18.74
CA GLU A 11 -22.96 15.24 18.77
C GLU A 11 -24.24 15.23 19.63
N THR A 12 -24.51 16.34 20.34
CA THR A 12 -25.81 16.54 20.98
C THR A 12 -26.85 16.79 19.90
N GLY A 13 -27.87 15.94 19.80
CA GLY A 13 -28.87 16.06 18.75
C GLY A 13 -29.86 14.91 18.70
N GLU A 14 -30.73 14.97 17.71
CA GLU A 14 -31.69 13.92 17.42
C GLU A 14 -31.11 12.91 16.42
N PHE A 15 -31.25 11.63 16.72
CA PHE A 15 -30.76 10.52 15.91
C PHE A 15 -31.89 9.55 15.63
N ASP A 16 -31.99 9.12 14.37
CA ASP A 16 -32.91 8.07 13.95
C ASP A 16 -32.27 6.69 14.07
N ILE A 17 -32.99 5.77 14.70
CA ILE A 17 -32.72 4.34 14.71
C ILE A 17 -33.60 3.70 13.64
N LEU A 18 -32.95 3.16 12.61
CA LEU A 18 -33.58 2.48 11.49
C LEU A 18 -33.32 0.97 11.59
N VAL A 19 -34.38 0.16 11.62
CA VAL A 19 -34.29 -1.31 11.62
C VAL A 19 -34.94 -1.85 10.36
N GLY A 20 -34.19 -2.65 9.61
CA GLY A 20 -34.62 -3.18 8.32
C GLY A 20 -33.94 -4.50 7.96
N SER A 21 -34.42 -5.12 6.88
CA SER A 21 -33.79 -6.31 6.28
C SER A 21 -32.62 -5.96 5.36
N SER A 22 -32.51 -4.68 4.99
CA SER A 22 -31.45 -4.10 4.16
C SER A 22 -31.38 -2.59 4.44
N SER A 23 -30.25 -1.94 4.10
CA SER A 23 -30.13 -0.47 4.15
C SER A 23 -31.12 0.27 3.25
N ARG A 24 -31.79 -0.45 2.32
CA ARG A 24 -32.82 0.07 1.42
C ARG A 24 -34.23 -0.44 1.75
N ASP A 25 -34.38 -1.34 2.72
CA ASP A 25 -35.67 -1.93 3.12
C ASP A 25 -35.87 -1.80 4.65
N ILE A 26 -36.21 -0.58 5.08
CA ILE A 26 -36.43 -0.22 6.49
C ILE A 26 -37.86 -0.59 6.91
N LYS A 27 -38.01 -1.26 8.06
CA LYS A 27 -39.28 -1.77 8.59
C LYS A 27 -39.76 -1.04 9.84
N LEU A 28 -38.83 -0.54 10.65
CA LEU A 28 -39.12 0.22 11.87
C LEU A 28 -38.19 1.43 11.95
N THR A 29 -38.74 2.54 12.43
CA THR A 29 -38.02 3.79 12.69
C THR A 29 -38.41 4.29 14.07
N ALA A 30 -37.42 4.73 14.84
CA ALA A 30 -37.61 5.44 16.11
C ALA A 30 -36.55 6.53 16.21
N SER A 31 -36.84 7.62 16.92
CA SER A 31 -35.90 8.72 17.11
C SER A 31 -35.53 8.86 18.58
N MET A 32 -34.30 9.24 18.88
CA MET A 32 -33.84 9.54 20.23
C MET A 32 -32.97 10.80 20.25
N THR A 33 -33.09 11.59 21.31
CA THR A 33 -32.19 12.71 21.57
C THR A 33 -31.02 12.23 22.42
N VAL A 34 -29.81 12.55 21.97
CA VAL A 34 -28.57 12.28 22.70
C VAL A 34 -28.01 13.62 23.19
N GLU A 35 -27.60 13.66 24.46
CA GLU A 35 -26.79 14.74 25.00
C GLU A 35 -25.32 14.29 25.04
N SER A 36 -24.44 15.06 24.40
CA SER A 36 -23.01 14.76 24.38
C SER A 36 -22.39 14.95 25.76
N THR A 37 -21.48 14.05 26.11
CA THR A 37 -20.69 14.13 27.35
C THR A 37 -19.48 15.07 27.23
N VAL A 38 -19.19 15.57 26.03
CA VAL A 38 -18.02 16.41 25.73
C VAL A 38 -18.49 17.66 24.98
N THR A 39 -17.98 18.83 25.38
CA THR A 39 -18.20 20.08 24.63
C THR A 39 -17.01 20.32 23.71
N ALA A 40 -17.23 20.25 22.40
CA ALA A 40 -16.22 20.60 21.41
C ALA A 40 -16.87 21.18 20.14
N SER A 41 -16.07 21.95 19.39
CA SER A 41 -16.50 22.48 18.10
C SER A 41 -16.71 21.34 17.10
N ILE A 42 -17.74 21.46 16.26
CA ILE A 42 -17.99 20.52 15.17
C ILE A 42 -17.53 21.19 13.88
N PRO A 43 -16.38 20.78 13.32
CA PRO A 43 -15.86 21.40 12.12
C PRO A 43 -16.76 21.12 10.91
N ASP A 44 -17.15 22.16 10.20
CA ASP A 44 -17.94 22.08 8.97
C ASP A 44 -17.04 22.08 7.74
N TYR A 45 -16.87 20.91 7.13
CA TYR A 45 -16.02 20.73 5.97
C TYR A 45 -16.73 20.97 4.63
N ARG A 46 -18.02 21.36 4.61
CA ARG A 46 -18.74 21.57 3.34
C ARG A 46 -18.11 22.65 2.46
N LYS A 47 -17.43 23.62 3.06
CA LYS A 47 -16.72 24.69 2.35
C LYS A 47 -15.30 24.31 1.96
N THR A 48 -14.58 23.60 2.82
CA THR A 48 -13.14 23.32 2.68
C THR A 48 -12.84 21.98 2.02
N ALA A 49 -13.76 21.02 2.11
CA ALA A 49 -13.70 19.72 1.46
C ALA A 49 -15.06 19.36 0.78
N PRO A 50 -15.57 20.19 -0.14
CA PRO A 50 -16.91 20.06 -0.71
C PRO A 50 -17.15 18.72 -1.42
N ASN A 51 -16.10 18.10 -1.96
CA ASN A 51 -16.22 16.84 -2.69
C ASN A 51 -16.61 15.67 -1.77
N TYR A 52 -16.30 15.70 -0.47
CA TYR A 52 -16.75 14.69 0.49
C TYR A 52 -18.28 14.62 0.63
N TYR A 53 -18.97 15.73 0.36
CA TYR A 53 -20.42 15.83 0.50
C TYR A 53 -21.15 15.72 -0.84
N ASN A 54 -20.55 16.26 -1.91
CA ASN A 54 -21.24 16.45 -3.19
C ASN A 54 -20.73 15.54 -4.31
N ASN A 55 -19.49 15.02 -4.22
CA ASN A 55 -18.85 14.30 -5.31
C ASN A 55 -17.75 13.35 -4.80
N VAL A 56 -18.18 12.30 -4.08
CA VAL A 56 -17.28 11.32 -3.44
C VAL A 56 -16.34 10.63 -4.45
N ALA A 57 -16.73 10.54 -5.71
CA ALA A 57 -15.91 9.96 -6.77
C ALA A 57 -14.68 10.80 -7.15
N ASN A 58 -14.65 12.08 -6.80
CA ASN A 58 -13.60 13.03 -7.19
C ASN A 58 -12.96 13.75 -6.00
N ILE A 59 -12.76 13.03 -4.89
CA ILE A 59 -12.04 13.56 -3.73
C ILE A 59 -10.58 13.79 -4.10
N THR A 60 -10.12 15.03 -3.94
CA THR A 60 -8.73 15.42 -4.18
C THR A 60 -7.87 15.25 -2.93
N ARG A 61 -6.55 15.36 -3.10
CA ARG A 61 -5.62 15.38 -1.96
C ARG A 61 -5.85 16.59 -1.04
N ASP A 62 -6.22 17.73 -1.61
CA ASP A 62 -6.49 18.94 -0.84
C ASP A 62 -7.80 18.80 -0.05
N ASP A 63 -8.83 18.17 -0.64
CA ASP A 63 -10.04 17.81 0.11
C ASP A 63 -9.70 16.91 1.31
N PHE A 64 -8.83 15.93 1.11
CA PHE A 64 -8.41 15.04 2.20
C PHE A 64 -7.58 15.78 3.25
N ALA A 65 -6.67 16.65 2.85
CA ALA A 65 -5.87 17.46 3.76
C ALA A 65 -6.74 18.43 4.59
N ALA A 66 -7.81 18.97 4.01
CA ALA A 66 -8.74 19.83 4.73
C ALA A 66 -9.47 19.11 5.88
N VAL A 67 -9.67 17.80 5.78
CA VAL A 67 -10.29 16.98 6.84
C VAL A 67 -9.25 16.37 7.78
N TYR A 68 -8.16 15.83 7.23
CA TYR A 68 -7.18 15.06 7.99
C TYR A 68 -6.03 15.90 8.57
N GLY A 69 -5.72 17.05 7.95
CA GLY A 69 -4.57 17.88 8.27
C GLY A 69 -3.36 17.63 7.37
N GLU A 70 -2.16 17.72 7.94
CA GLU A 70 -0.91 17.58 7.18
C GLU A 70 -0.76 16.17 6.61
N LEU A 71 -0.61 16.08 5.29
CA LEU A 71 -0.46 14.82 4.58
C LEU A 71 1.02 14.56 4.23
N PRO A 72 1.51 13.32 4.34
CA PRO A 72 2.87 12.97 3.96
C PRO A 72 3.10 13.24 2.47
N ASN A 73 4.30 13.70 2.10
CA ASN A 73 4.66 13.98 0.71
C ASN A 73 4.33 12.76 -0.18
N PRO A 74 3.51 12.92 -1.24
CA PRO A 74 3.15 11.81 -2.11
C PRO A 74 4.34 11.33 -2.95
N GLU A 75 5.36 12.15 -3.12
CA GLU A 75 6.57 11.79 -3.84
C GLU A 75 7.54 11.04 -2.94
N ILE A 76 8.04 9.91 -3.45
CA ILE A 76 9.10 9.16 -2.81
C ILE A 76 10.39 9.98 -2.91
N ASP A 77 11.07 10.17 -1.77
CA ASP A 77 12.39 10.75 -1.72
C ASP A 77 13.43 9.80 -2.33
N LYS A 78 13.78 10.08 -3.59
CA LYS A 78 14.71 9.27 -4.39
C LYS A 78 16.16 9.34 -3.92
N ASN A 79 16.51 10.27 -3.03
CA ASN A 79 17.87 10.41 -2.50
C ASN A 79 18.15 9.48 -1.32
N LYS A 80 17.10 8.95 -0.68
CA LYS A 80 17.24 7.98 0.40
C LYS A 80 17.67 6.63 -0.16
N LYS A 81 18.60 5.97 0.56
CA LYS A 81 18.98 4.60 0.23
C LYS A 81 17.83 3.65 0.48
N ILE A 82 17.67 2.69 -0.41
CA ILE A 82 16.75 1.56 -0.29
C ILE A 82 17.25 0.64 0.82
N ASP A 83 16.37 0.29 1.76
CA ASP A 83 16.67 -0.62 2.88
C ASP A 83 15.75 -1.85 2.90
N LEU A 84 15.84 -2.67 3.95
CA LEU A 84 15.08 -3.91 4.10
C LEU A 84 13.55 -3.69 4.21
N TYR A 85 13.11 -2.50 4.58
CA TYR A 85 11.70 -2.15 4.77
C TYR A 85 11.10 -1.51 3.51
N CYS A 86 11.93 -1.05 2.58
CA CYS A 86 11.51 -0.63 1.26
C CYS A 86 11.02 -1.81 0.39
N CYS A 87 10.11 -1.51 -0.52
CA CYS A 87 9.64 -2.41 -1.57
C CYS A 87 10.57 -2.38 -2.78
N LEU A 88 10.49 -3.39 -3.65
CA LEU A 88 11.27 -3.38 -4.91
C LEU A 88 10.90 -2.19 -5.80
N ASN A 89 9.62 -1.81 -5.81
CA ASN A 89 9.12 -0.69 -6.58
C ASN A 89 9.73 0.67 -6.14
N ASP A 90 10.17 0.78 -4.88
CA ASP A 90 10.82 2.01 -4.38
C ASP A 90 12.19 2.23 -5.04
N ALA A 91 12.81 1.18 -5.57
CA ALA A 91 14.07 1.25 -6.32
C ALA A 91 13.86 1.44 -7.82
N ARG A 92 12.62 1.63 -8.32
CA ARG A 92 12.34 1.64 -9.77
C ARG A 92 13.04 2.78 -10.52
N HIS A 93 13.39 3.86 -9.82
CA HIS A 93 14.16 4.99 -10.38
C HIS A 93 15.66 4.68 -10.53
N THR A 94 16.18 3.65 -9.87
CA THR A 94 17.59 3.25 -10.01
C THR A 94 17.79 2.40 -11.25
N LYS A 95 19.01 2.33 -11.77
CA LYS A 95 19.35 1.62 -13.00
C LYS A 95 19.06 0.13 -12.87
N TRP A 96 19.51 -0.50 -11.79
CA TRP A 96 19.31 -1.94 -11.59
C TRP A 96 17.95 -2.25 -10.96
N GLY A 97 17.43 -1.41 -10.06
CA GLY A 97 16.08 -1.59 -9.50
C GLY A 97 15.00 -1.49 -10.58
N GLY A 98 15.10 -0.51 -11.48
CA GLY A 98 14.20 -0.39 -12.63
C GLY A 98 14.27 -1.57 -13.60
N LYS A 99 15.47 -2.13 -13.84
CA LYS A 99 15.63 -3.35 -14.65
C LYS A 99 14.99 -4.57 -13.99
N LEU A 100 15.19 -4.75 -12.68
CA LEU A 100 14.61 -5.85 -11.92
C LEU A 100 13.08 -5.78 -11.91
N CYS A 101 12.51 -4.59 -11.64
CA CYS A 101 11.06 -4.40 -11.64
C CYS A 101 10.44 -4.77 -12.99
N ARG A 102 11.01 -4.29 -14.11
CA ARG A 102 10.53 -4.63 -15.46
C ARG A 102 10.63 -6.13 -15.76
N LEU A 103 11.68 -6.79 -15.26
CA LEU A 103 11.84 -8.24 -15.41
C LEU A 103 10.73 -9.00 -14.65
N ILE A 104 10.50 -8.63 -13.39
CA ILE A 104 9.43 -9.23 -12.56
C ILE A 104 8.06 -8.97 -13.20
N GLU A 105 7.78 -7.73 -13.60
CA GLU A 105 6.53 -7.38 -14.29
C GLU A 105 6.31 -8.23 -15.54
N LYS A 106 7.35 -8.42 -16.36
CA LYS A 106 7.28 -9.25 -17.57
C LYS A 106 7.01 -10.73 -17.27
N ILE A 107 7.65 -11.28 -16.23
CA ILE A 107 7.46 -12.69 -15.85
C ILE A 107 6.07 -12.91 -15.25
N MET A 108 5.68 -12.05 -14.29
CA MET A 108 4.45 -12.22 -13.51
C MET A 108 3.20 -11.89 -14.31
N SER A 109 3.27 -10.91 -15.22
CA SER A 109 2.16 -10.61 -16.14
C SER A 109 1.83 -11.79 -17.06
N GLY A 110 2.82 -12.60 -17.43
CA GLY A 110 2.62 -13.83 -18.21
C GLY A 110 2.14 -15.04 -17.42
N MET A 111 1.99 -14.94 -16.09
CA MET A 111 1.52 -16.02 -15.22
C MET A 111 0.03 -15.87 -14.82
N GLY A 112 -0.59 -14.75 -15.15
CA GLY A 112 -2.02 -14.52 -14.87
C GLY A 112 -2.94 -15.13 -15.94
N SER A 113 -4.21 -15.29 -15.59
CA SER A 113 -5.24 -15.65 -16.56
C SER A 113 -5.65 -14.40 -17.38
N ASP A 114 -5.87 -14.57 -18.69
CA ASP A 114 -6.32 -13.48 -19.57
C ASP A 114 -7.73 -12.96 -19.23
N ALA A 115 -8.48 -13.69 -18.41
CA ALA A 115 -9.89 -13.42 -18.12
C ALA A 115 -10.11 -12.20 -17.18
N ASN A 116 -9.20 -11.95 -16.23
CA ASN A 116 -9.44 -10.99 -15.13
C ASN A 116 -8.33 -9.97 -14.89
N GLY A 117 -7.25 -9.97 -15.69
CA GLY A 117 -6.12 -9.07 -15.47
C GLY A 117 -5.24 -9.46 -14.27
N ASP A 118 -5.37 -10.70 -13.78
CA ASP A 118 -4.67 -11.25 -12.61
C ASP A 118 -3.15 -11.11 -12.74
N GLY A 119 -2.60 -11.15 -13.96
CA GLY A 119 -1.15 -11.04 -14.19
C GLY A 119 -0.58 -9.68 -13.79
N LYS A 120 -1.32 -8.60 -14.04
CA LYS A 120 -0.89 -7.24 -13.62
C LYS A 120 -1.01 -7.09 -12.12
N MET A 121 -2.04 -7.69 -11.51
CA MET A 121 -2.18 -7.75 -10.06
C MET A 121 -1.01 -8.52 -9.42
N LEU A 122 -0.67 -9.70 -9.94
CA LEU A 122 0.46 -10.52 -9.48
C LEU A 122 1.80 -9.77 -9.63
N ALA A 123 1.99 -9.05 -10.74
CA ALA A 123 3.16 -8.20 -10.94
C ALA A 123 3.25 -7.07 -9.90
N ALA A 124 2.15 -6.34 -9.68
CA ALA A 124 2.09 -5.28 -8.69
C ALA A 124 2.41 -5.82 -7.28
N MET A 125 1.77 -6.92 -6.89
CA MET A 125 2.05 -7.60 -5.62
C MET A 125 3.52 -7.96 -5.48
N ALA A 126 4.13 -8.59 -6.49
CA ALA A 126 5.53 -9.00 -6.43
C ALA A 126 6.50 -7.82 -6.23
N THR A 127 6.19 -6.66 -6.80
CA THR A 127 7.03 -5.44 -6.69
C THR A 127 6.79 -4.65 -5.39
N GLN A 128 5.62 -4.83 -4.76
CA GLN A 128 5.23 -4.17 -3.51
C GLN A 128 5.58 -4.99 -2.24
N ILE A 129 6.22 -6.15 -2.38
CA ILE A 129 6.72 -6.90 -1.24
C ILE A 129 8.01 -6.23 -0.70
N PRO A 130 8.07 -5.87 0.59
CA PRO A 130 9.30 -5.37 1.21
C PRO A 130 10.46 -6.35 1.10
N VAL A 131 11.70 -5.86 0.98
CA VAL A 131 12.89 -6.72 0.80
C VAL A 131 13.05 -7.75 1.93
N ARG A 132 12.73 -7.38 3.18
CA ARG A 132 12.76 -8.29 4.34
C ARG A 132 11.86 -9.52 4.18
N ASN A 133 10.75 -9.39 3.46
CA ASN A 133 9.78 -10.47 3.31
C ASN A 133 10.32 -11.59 2.42
N PHE A 134 11.27 -11.30 1.51
CA PHE A 134 11.96 -12.36 0.78
C PHE A 134 12.76 -13.27 1.73
N ILE A 135 13.28 -12.75 2.84
CA ILE A 135 13.97 -13.58 3.84
C ILE A 135 12.96 -14.48 4.55
N SER A 136 11.87 -13.91 5.07
CA SER A 136 10.89 -14.66 5.87
C SER A 136 10.04 -15.63 5.06
N MET A 137 9.65 -15.25 3.83
CA MET A 137 8.73 -16.04 3.00
C MET A 137 9.46 -17.08 2.14
N SER A 138 10.78 -17.00 1.99
CA SER A 138 11.54 -17.93 1.15
C SER A 138 11.77 -19.32 1.75
N MET A 139 11.32 -19.57 2.99
CA MET A 139 11.57 -20.83 3.69
C MET A 139 13.07 -21.21 3.72
N GLY A 140 13.93 -20.21 3.90
CA GLY A 140 15.40 -20.38 3.92
C GLY A 140 16.07 -20.39 2.54
N ALA A 141 15.32 -20.27 1.44
CA ALA A 141 15.91 -20.17 0.09
C ALA A 141 16.56 -18.80 -0.19
N PHE A 142 16.24 -17.78 0.60
CA PHE A 142 16.81 -16.44 0.51
C PHE A 142 17.33 -16.00 1.88
N SER A 143 18.65 -15.94 2.01
CA SER A 143 19.36 -15.59 3.24
C SER A 143 19.48 -14.08 3.44
N PRO A 144 19.70 -13.61 4.69
CA PRO A 144 19.99 -12.20 4.97
C PRO A 144 21.15 -11.62 4.15
N LYS A 145 22.21 -12.41 3.92
CA LYS A 145 23.35 -11.99 3.06
C LYS A 145 22.95 -11.76 1.60
N GLN A 146 21.98 -12.53 1.08
CA GLN A 146 21.44 -12.31 -0.26
C GLN A 146 20.57 -11.05 -0.30
N ALA A 147 19.86 -10.73 0.78
CA ALA A 147 19.13 -9.47 0.91
C ALA A 147 20.08 -8.26 0.89
N GLU A 148 21.20 -8.32 1.61
CA GLU A 148 22.24 -7.27 1.55
C GLU A 148 22.80 -7.08 0.14
N GLY A 149 23.08 -8.18 -0.56
CA GLY A 149 23.51 -8.14 -1.96
C GLY A 149 22.47 -7.52 -2.88
N LEU A 150 21.20 -7.85 -2.67
CA LEU A 150 20.07 -7.26 -3.39
C LEU A 150 19.99 -5.76 -3.12
N LEU A 151 20.08 -5.31 -1.87
CA LEU A 151 20.07 -3.89 -1.52
C LEU A 151 21.20 -3.10 -2.17
N LYS A 152 22.43 -3.64 -2.20
CA LYS A 152 23.55 -2.99 -2.91
C LYS A 152 23.26 -2.84 -4.39
N MET A 153 22.65 -3.85 -5.01
CA MET A 153 22.22 -3.78 -6.40
C MET A 153 21.10 -2.73 -6.60
N LEU A 154 20.08 -2.72 -5.74
CA LEU A 154 18.96 -1.77 -5.83
C LEU A 154 19.41 -0.32 -5.63
N ASN A 155 20.46 -0.08 -4.86
CA ASN A 155 21.07 1.23 -4.65
C ASN A 155 22.11 1.63 -5.72
N ASP A 156 22.31 0.83 -6.77
CA ASP A 156 23.36 1.03 -7.79
C ASP A 156 24.78 1.17 -7.22
N ASP A 157 25.07 0.62 -6.03
CA ASP A 157 26.40 0.69 -5.43
C ASP A 157 27.46 -0.05 -6.31
N GLU A 158 28.74 0.32 -6.21
CA GLU A 158 29.86 -0.16 -7.08
C GLU A 158 30.05 -1.69 -7.14
N SER A 159 29.37 -2.44 -6.26
CA SER A 159 29.32 -3.90 -6.30
C SER A 159 28.39 -4.47 -7.38
N SER A 160 28.01 -3.68 -8.38
CA SER A 160 27.23 -4.13 -9.56
C SER A 160 27.83 -5.33 -10.29
N PHE A 161 29.11 -5.68 -10.09
CA PHE A 161 29.73 -6.89 -10.63
C PHE A 161 29.85 -8.03 -9.59
N VAL A 162 30.13 -7.73 -8.32
CA VAL A 162 30.26 -8.73 -7.25
C VAL A 162 28.89 -9.20 -6.74
N GLY A 163 27.95 -8.28 -6.54
CA GLY A 163 26.54 -8.60 -6.25
C GLY A 163 25.90 -9.36 -7.40
N PHE A 164 26.19 -8.99 -8.65
CA PHE A 164 25.71 -9.69 -9.84
C PHE A 164 26.35 -11.09 -9.98
N ASN A 165 27.64 -11.29 -9.72
CA ASN A 165 28.24 -12.63 -9.69
C ASN A 165 27.74 -13.48 -8.51
N THR A 166 27.46 -12.88 -7.34
CA THR A 166 26.98 -13.62 -6.16
C THR A 166 25.50 -13.98 -6.27
N ILE A 167 24.71 -13.12 -6.92
CA ILE A 167 23.27 -13.27 -7.11
C ILE A 167 23.00 -14.07 -8.39
N PHE A 168 23.54 -13.73 -9.56
CA PHE A 168 23.13 -14.35 -10.83
C PHE A 168 23.61 -15.80 -11.01
N TRP A 169 24.82 -16.15 -10.53
CA TRP A 169 25.30 -17.54 -10.55
C TRP A 169 24.58 -18.45 -9.54
N ARG A 170 24.03 -17.89 -8.45
CA ARG A 170 23.22 -18.64 -7.47
C ARG A 170 21.71 -18.58 -7.78
N LEU A 171 21.23 -17.48 -8.36
CA LEU A 171 19.87 -17.28 -8.84
C LEU A 171 19.59 -17.98 -10.16
N GLY A 172 20.56 -18.45 -10.94
CA GLY A 172 20.24 -19.37 -12.04
C GLY A 172 19.46 -20.60 -11.53
N GLY A 173 19.85 -21.12 -10.36
CA GLY A 173 19.11 -22.16 -9.65
C GLY A 173 17.87 -21.67 -8.91
N THR A 174 17.85 -20.45 -8.39
CA THR A 174 16.73 -19.91 -7.59
C THR A 174 15.63 -19.28 -8.45
N LEU A 175 15.94 -18.65 -9.59
CA LEU A 175 14.99 -18.17 -10.60
C LEU A 175 14.30 -19.34 -11.31
N ALA A 176 15.02 -20.43 -11.58
CA ALA A 176 14.41 -21.69 -12.03
C ALA A 176 13.46 -22.29 -10.98
N ARG A 177 13.61 -21.92 -9.70
CA ARG A 177 12.74 -22.32 -8.58
C ARG A 177 11.74 -21.23 -8.17
N LEU A 178 11.80 -20.04 -8.78
CA LEU A 178 10.85 -18.94 -8.52
C LEU A 178 9.40 -19.36 -8.77
N PRO A 179 9.08 -20.13 -9.85
CA PRO A 179 7.73 -20.63 -10.05
C PRO A 179 7.28 -21.62 -8.96
N LYS A 180 8.22 -22.31 -8.29
CA LYS A 180 7.92 -23.21 -7.16
C LYS A 180 7.71 -22.43 -5.86
N LEU A 181 8.49 -21.36 -5.63
CA LEU A 181 8.33 -20.46 -4.48
C LEU A 181 7.02 -19.66 -4.54
N LEU A 182 6.62 -19.23 -5.74
CA LEU A 182 5.35 -18.52 -5.95
C LEU A 182 4.12 -19.45 -5.90
N LYS A 183 4.30 -20.76 -6.02
CA LYS A 183 3.23 -21.77 -5.83
C LYS A 183 3.07 -22.24 -4.38
N SER A 184 4.01 -21.92 -3.51
CA SER A 184 3.98 -22.27 -2.08
C SER A 184 3.49 -21.12 -1.18
N ILE A 185 3.15 -19.99 -1.79
CA ILE A 185 2.40 -18.88 -1.19
C ILE A 185 0.97 -18.98 -1.76
#